data_AF-A0A067F255-F1
#
_entry.id   AF-A0A067F255-F1
#
_cell.length_a   1.000
_cell.length_b   1.000
_cell.length_c   1.000
_cell.angle_alpha   90.00
_cell.angle_beta   90.00
_cell.angle_gamma   90.00
#
_symmetry.space_group_name_H-M   'P 1'
#
loop_
_entity.id
_entity.type
_entity.pdbx_description
1 polymer ?
#
loop_
_entity_poly.entity_id
_entity_poly.type
_entity_poly.pdbx_seq_one_letter_code
_entity_poly.pdbx_strand_id
1 'polypeptide(L)'
;MEAALAELERVQTEILPRISKLEQTILSVDDDDVSSSAAVPASTPHTTIRDTEARLSNILRSNGVNDFQFKKVPSDYYDWPLESRRDVLAAACIHHLCKSIVLVNTQAQSSVVDCSDRNNSKYYVVVVQYTARFNAEAVKNFLYTLNNGKIPKKKFNCKKLFTE
;
A
#
# COMPACT_ATOMS: atom_id res chain seq x y z
N MET A 1 6.82 -50.71 -2.98
CA MET A 1 6.90 -49.65 -4.01
C MET A 1 5.53 -49.43 -4.64
N GLU A 2 4.86 -50.49 -5.08
CA GLU A 2 3.52 -50.45 -5.68
C GLU A 2 2.42 -49.88 -4.75
N ALA A 3 2.41 -50.27 -3.46
CA ALA A 3 1.45 -49.73 -2.49
C ALA A 3 1.59 -48.22 -2.23
N ALA A 4 2.82 -47.69 -2.31
CA ALA A 4 3.07 -46.25 -2.14
C ALA A 4 2.60 -45.45 -3.37
N LEU A 5 2.68 -46.07 -4.56
CA LEU A 5 2.19 -45.48 -5.80
C LEU A 5 0.66 -45.43 -5.82
N ALA A 6 0.00 -46.51 -5.39
CA ALA A 6 -1.46 -46.58 -5.28
C ALA A 6 -2.01 -45.56 -4.26
N GLU A 7 -1.35 -45.36 -3.12
CA GLU A 7 -1.76 -44.35 -2.15
C GLU A 7 -1.55 -42.93 -2.70
N LEU A 8 -0.46 -42.68 -3.44
CA LEU A 8 -0.23 -41.41 -4.10
C LEU A 8 -1.32 -41.11 -5.14
N GLU A 9 -1.68 -42.08 -5.96
CA GLU A 9 -2.74 -41.96 -6.96
C GLU A 9 -4.12 -41.72 -6.31
N ARG A 10 -4.39 -42.39 -5.18
CA ARG A 10 -5.62 -42.17 -4.39
C ARG A 10 -5.69 -40.73 -3.89
N VAL A 11 -4.61 -40.23 -3.29
CA VAL A 11 -4.54 -38.86 -2.75
C VAL A 11 -4.65 -37.82 -3.87
N GLN A 12 -3.95 -38.02 -4.99
CA GLN A 12 -4.02 -37.14 -6.15
C GLN A 12 -5.45 -37.06 -6.71
N THR A 13 -6.12 -38.21 -6.82
CA THR A 13 -7.51 -38.30 -7.28
C THR A 13 -8.48 -37.62 -6.32
N GLU A 14 -8.25 -37.69 -5.01
CA GLU A 14 -9.07 -37.05 -3.98
C GLU A 14 -8.93 -35.51 -3.96
N ILE A 15 -7.79 -34.99 -4.40
CA ILE A 15 -7.53 -33.54 -4.48
C ILE A 15 -8.34 -32.89 -5.61
N LEU A 16 -8.50 -33.56 -6.76
CA LEU A 16 -9.23 -33.03 -7.91
C LEU A 16 -10.68 -32.58 -7.62
N PRO A 17 -11.55 -33.37 -6.95
CA PRO A 17 -12.90 -32.93 -6.61
C PRO A 17 -12.91 -31.80 -5.56
N ARG A 18 -11.89 -31.74 -4.68
CA ARG A 18 -11.74 -30.63 -3.73
C ARG A 18 -11.42 -29.33 -4.45
N ILE A 19 -10.53 -29.37 -5.44
CA ILE A 19 -10.20 -28.22 -6.30
C ILE A 19 -11.46 -27.80 -7.09
N SER A 20 -12.16 -28.74 -7.73
CA SER A 20 -13.38 -28.42 -8.48
C SER A 20 -14.47 -27.78 -7.61
N LYS A 21 -14.64 -28.25 -6.36
CA LYS A 21 -15.55 -27.63 -5.39
C LYS A 21 -15.11 -26.22 -5.00
N LEU A 22 -13.81 -25.99 -4.81
CA LEU A 22 -13.24 -24.67 -4.54
C LEU A 22 -13.47 -23.72 -5.72
N GLU A 23 -13.25 -24.17 -6.96
CA GLU A 23 -13.50 -23.38 -8.17
C GLU A 23 -14.99 -23.00 -8.31
N GLN A 24 -15.91 -23.95 -8.11
CA GLN A 24 -17.34 -23.66 -8.12
C GLN A 24 -17.75 -22.67 -7.01
N THR A 25 -17.13 -22.76 -5.83
CA THR A 25 -17.38 -21.83 -4.72
C THR A 25 -16.86 -20.44 -5.05
N ILE A 26 -15.72 -20.32 -5.74
CA ILE A 26 -15.18 -19.01 -6.16
C ILE A 26 -16.07 -18.41 -7.25
N LEU A 27 -16.47 -19.20 -8.25
CA LEU A 27 -17.31 -18.73 -9.37
C LEU A 27 -18.73 -18.34 -8.94
N SER A 28 -19.29 -18.97 -7.90
CA SER A 28 -20.60 -18.60 -7.34
C SER A 28 -20.56 -17.39 -6.42
N VAL A 29 -19.37 -16.92 -6.00
CA VAL A 29 -19.22 -15.69 -5.22
C VAL A 29 -19.15 -14.45 -6.11
N ASP A 30 -18.88 -14.59 -7.42
CA ASP A 30 -18.80 -13.47 -8.37
C ASP A 30 -20.14 -13.06 -9.02
N ASP A 31 -21.25 -13.83 -8.85
CA ASP A 31 -22.52 -13.59 -9.56
C ASP A 31 -23.67 -13.01 -8.70
N ASP A 32 -23.52 -12.89 -7.38
CA ASP A 32 -24.61 -12.48 -6.46
C ASP A 32 -24.54 -11.01 -5.95
N ASP A 33 -23.75 -10.12 -6.58
CA ASP A 33 -23.80 -8.68 -6.25
C ASP A 33 -23.77 -7.74 -7.46
N VAL A 34 -24.51 -8.06 -8.52
CA VAL A 34 -24.83 -7.09 -9.58
C VAL A 34 -26.32 -7.07 -9.92
N SER A 35 -26.96 -6.00 -9.41
CA SER A 35 -28.14 -5.29 -9.92
C SER A 35 -29.53 -5.69 -9.40
N SER A 36 -30.09 -4.87 -8.50
CA SER A 36 -31.19 -3.94 -8.84
C SER A 36 -31.56 -2.97 -7.70
N SER A 37 -31.21 -1.68 -7.92
CA SER A 37 -31.89 -0.44 -7.55
C SER A 37 -32.60 -0.20 -6.18
N ALA A 38 -32.21 0.96 -5.61
CA ALA A 38 -33.01 1.90 -4.82
C ALA A 38 -33.29 1.59 -3.33
N ALA A 39 -32.32 1.91 -2.48
CA ALA A 39 -32.50 2.81 -1.32
C ALA A 39 -31.17 2.94 -0.54
N VAL A 40 -30.80 4.16 -0.19
CA VAL A 40 -29.77 4.49 0.82
C VAL A 40 -30.27 3.93 2.16
N PRO A 41 -29.52 3.10 2.92
CA PRO A 41 -28.63 3.65 3.94
C PRO A 41 -27.36 2.85 4.32
N ALA A 42 -26.38 3.61 4.84
CA ALA A 42 -25.42 3.25 5.89
C ALA A 42 -24.43 2.06 5.68
N SER A 43 -23.23 2.44 5.20
CA SER A 43 -21.93 2.19 5.85
C SER A 43 -21.73 0.86 6.60
N THR A 44 -21.22 -0.15 5.90
CA THR A 44 -20.45 -1.25 6.53
C THR A 44 -19.02 -1.28 5.94
N PRO A 45 -17.96 -1.34 6.77
CA PRO A 45 -16.58 -1.04 6.36
C PRO A 45 -15.80 -2.20 5.73
N HIS A 46 -16.45 -3.32 5.40
CA HIS A 46 -15.74 -4.55 5.02
C HIS A 46 -15.41 -4.67 3.52
N THR A 47 -16.16 -3.97 2.65
CA THR A 47 -16.00 -4.06 1.18
C THR A 47 -14.81 -3.23 0.65
N THR A 48 -14.37 -2.20 1.38
CA THR A 48 -13.32 -1.25 0.94
C THR A 48 -11.88 -1.77 1.02
N ILE A 49 -11.59 -2.74 1.90
CA ILE A 49 -10.20 -3.20 2.13
C ILE A 49 -9.74 -4.15 1.04
N ARG A 50 -10.60 -5.11 0.64
CA ARG A 50 -10.28 -6.09 -0.43
C ARG A 50 -10.07 -5.37 -1.77
N ASP A 51 -10.85 -4.33 -2.02
CA ASP A 51 -10.69 -3.46 -3.19
C ASP A 51 -9.34 -2.73 -3.18
N THR A 52 -8.90 -2.22 -2.04
CA THR A 52 -7.62 -1.49 -1.96
C THR A 52 -6.40 -2.38 -2.27
N GLU A 53 -6.33 -3.58 -1.70
CA GLU A 53 -5.22 -4.51 -1.94
C GLU A 53 -5.17 -4.96 -3.41
N ALA A 54 -6.31 -5.30 -3.99
CA ALA A 54 -6.42 -5.67 -5.40
C ALA A 54 -6.01 -4.51 -6.32
N ARG A 55 -6.53 -3.31 -6.05
CA ARG A 55 -6.20 -2.10 -6.79
C ARG A 55 -4.70 -1.79 -6.74
N LEU A 56 -4.08 -1.84 -5.56
CA LEU A 56 -2.64 -1.60 -5.41
C LEU A 56 -1.81 -2.69 -6.09
N SER A 57 -2.22 -3.96 -5.99
CA SER A 57 -1.57 -5.08 -6.68
C SER A 57 -1.55 -4.86 -8.20
N ASN A 58 -2.67 -4.42 -8.78
CA ASN A 58 -2.77 -4.14 -10.21
C ASN A 58 -1.89 -2.96 -10.64
N ILE A 59 -1.79 -1.92 -9.80
CA ILE A 59 -0.89 -0.79 -10.06
C ILE A 59 0.58 -1.26 -10.05
N LEU A 60 0.99 -2.05 -9.06
CA LEU A 60 2.36 -2.54 -8.97
C LEU A 60 2.74 -3.40 -10.18
N ARG A 61 1.89 -4.38 -10.53
CA ARG A 61 2.12 -5.27 -11.68
C ARG A 61 2.13 -4.52 -13.01
N SER A 62 1.22 -3.58 -13.21
CA SER A 62 1.20 -2.77 -14.45
C SER A 62 2.43 -1.87 -14.59
N ASN A 63 3.13 -1.57 -13.50
CA ASN A 63 4.41 -0.86 -13.49
C ASN A 63 5.64 -1.78 -13.42
N GLY A 64 5.47 -3.09 -13.65
CA GLY A 64 6.56 -4.07 -13.70
C GLY A 64 7.08 -4.56 -12.35
N VAL A 65 6.42 -4.21 -11.24
CA VAL A 65 6.74 -4.73 -9.91
C VAL A 65 5.96 -6.02 -9.69
N ASN A 66 6.63 -7.15 -9.89
CA ASN A 66 5.99 -8.47 -9.85
C ASN A 66 6.20 -9.22 -8.52
N ASP A 67 7.24 -8.85 -7.76
CA ASP A 67 7.56 -9.46 -6.48
C ASP A 67 7.24 -8.50 -5.33
N PHE A 68 6.08 -8.70 -4.70
CA PHE A 68 5.62 -7.95 -3.54
C PHE A 68 4.64 -8.78 -2.72
N GLN A 69 4.52 -8.45 -1.43
CA GLN A 69 3.55 -9.06 -0.52
C GLN A 69 2.92 -8.00 0.37
N PHE A 70 1.59 -7.98 0.43
CA PHE A 70 0.86 -7.21 1.44
C PHE A 70 0.73 -8.04 2.72
N LYS A 71 0.98 -7.41 3.87
CA LYS A 71 0.86 -8.04 5.19
C LYS A 71 -0.18 -7.30 6.01
N LYS A 72 -1.17 -8.05 6.50
CA LYS A 72 -2.15 -7.54 7.47
C LYS A 72 -1.53 -7.66 8.86
N VAL A 73 -1.65 -6.58 9.62
CA VAL A 73 -1.15 -6.48 10.99
C VAL A 73 -2.30 -6.10 11.92
N PRO A 74 -2.20 -6.42 13.22
CA PRO A 74 -3.16 -5.95 14.22
C PRO A 74 -3.33 -4.42 14.25
N SER A 75 -4.46 -3.94 14.76
CA SER A 75 -4.77 -2.50 14.81
C SER A 75 -3.81 -1.70 15.70
N ASP A 76 -3.22 -2.33 16.70
CA ASP A 76 -2.25 -1.77 17.64
C ASP A 76 -0.79 -1.81 17.11
N TYR A 77 -0.58 -2.19 15.84
CA TYR A 77 0.73 -2.30 15.21
C TYR A 77 1.63 -1.07 15.41
N TYR A 78 1.06 0.14 15.42
CA TYR A 78 1.81 1.39 15.59
C TYR A 78 2.21 1.69 17.03
N ASP A 79 1.72 0.92 18.01
CA ASP A 79 2.14 1.02 19.41
C ASP A 79 3.32 0.09 19.72
N TRP A 80 3.66 -0.82 18.79
CA TRP A 80 4.69 -1.82 19.01
C TRP A 80 6.12 -1.25 18.86
N PRO A 81 7.12 -1.83 19.55
CA PRO A 81 8.53 -1.60 19.28
C PRO A 81 8.92 -1.91 17.82
N LEU A 82 9.97 -1.26 17.31
CA LEU A 82 10.40 -1.45 15.92
C LEU A 82 10.85 -2.88 15.62
N GLU A 83 11.39 -3.58 16.62
CA GLU A 83 11.82 -4.98 16.53
C GLU A 83 10.61 -5.88 16.28
N SER A 84 9.52 -5.69 17.01
CA SER A 84 8.27 -6.45 16.81
C SER A 84 7.65 -6.16 15.44
N ARG A 85 7.71 -4.90 14.98
CA ARG A 85 7.26 -4.53 13.63
C ARG A 85 8.10 -5.18 12.54
N ARG A 86 9.43 -5.24 12.73
CA ARG A 86 10.35 -5.94 11.83
C ARG A 86 9.95 -7.40 11.71
N ASP A 87 9.69 -8.06 12.83
CA ASP A 87 9.40 -9.49 12.87
C ASP A 87 8.08 -9.82 12.16
N VAL A 88 7.00 -9.09 12.45
CA VAL A 88 5.71 -9.31 11.78
C VAL A 88 5.77 -9.01 10.27
N LEU A 89 6.53 -7.98 9.88
CA LEU A 89 6.74 -7.65 8.47
C LEU A 89 7.80 -8.54 7.79
N ALA A 90 8.50 -9.41 8.52
CA ALA A 90 9.64 -10.19 8.07
C ALA A 90 10.72 -9.35 7.36
N ALA A 91 10.97 -8.14 7.86
CA ALA A 91 12.06 -7.30 7.38
C ALA A 91 13.39 -7.82 7.90
N ALA A 92 14.46 -7.77 7.10
CA ALA A 92 15.78 -8.24 7.52
C ALA A 92 16.38 -7.44 8.69
N CYS A 93 15.97 -6.17 8.84
CA CYS A 93 16.48 -5.24 9.86
C CYS A 93 15.47 -4.12 10.09
N ILE A 94 15.48 -3.49 11.28
CA ILE A 94 14.67 -2.30 11.60
C ILE A 94 14.94 -1.13 10.64
N HIS A 95 16.14 -1.06 10.04
CA HIS A 95 16.50 -0.03 9.06
C HIS A 95 15.85 -0.23 7.68
N HIS A 96 15.26 -1.41 7.40
CA HIS A 96 14.46 -1.64 6.20
C HIS A 96 12.99 -1.25 6.39
N LEU A 97 12.56 -0.93 7.62
CA LEU A 97 11.23 -0.40 7.86
C LEU A 97 11.18 1.05 7.41
N CYS A 98 10.28 1.34 6.47
CA CYS A 98 10.03 2.68 5.95
C CYS A 98 8.62 3.14 6.26
N LYS A 99 8.45 4.46 6.35
CA LYS A 99 7.15 5.12 6.42
C LYS A 99 7.06 6.22 5.36
N SER A 100 5.86 6.39 4.84
CA SER A 100 5.52 7.46 3.92
C SER A 100 4.95 8.63 4.69
N ILE A 101 5.52 9.82 4.54
CA ILE A 101 5.05 11.05 5.20
C ILE A 101 4.47 11.96 4.13
N VAL A 102 3.20 12.33 4.28
CA VAL A 102 2.56 13.32 3.42
C VAL A 102 2.84 14.72 3.96
N LEU A 103 3.40 15.57 3.10
CA LEU A 103 3.73 16.96 3.37
C LEU A 103 2.84 17.89 2.56
N VAL A 104 2.43 19.01 3.15
CA VAL A 104 1.77 20.12 2.46
C VAL A 104 2.70 21.31 2.39
N ASN A 105 2.86 21.88 1.20
CA ASN A 105 3.51 23.16 1.02
C ASN A 105 2.54 24.30 1.32
N THR A 106 2.63 24.90 2.50
CA THR A 106 1.72 25.99 2.90
C THR A 106 2.01 27.32 2.20
N GLN A 107 3.14 27.42 1.49
CA GLN A 107 3.54 28.61 0.74
C GLN A 107 3.36 28.43 -0.78
N ALA A 108 2.70 27.33 -1.19
CA ALA A 108 2.30 27.15 -2.57
C ALA A 108 1.38 28.31 -3.00
N GLN A 109 1.55 28.78 -4.24
CA GLN A 109 0.66 29.81 -4.80
C GLN A 109 -0.77 29.27 -4.90
N SER A 110 -1.77 30.16 -4.87
CA SER A 110 -3.19 29.76 -4.98
C SER A 110 -3.51 29.02 -6.28
N SER A 111 -2.73 29.23 -7.35
CA SER A 111 -2.82 28.50 -8.61
C SER A 111 -2.32 27.05 -8.52
N VAL A 112 -1.51 26.72 -7.51
CA VAL A 112 -0.96 25.38 -7.29
C VAL A 112 -1.86 24.65 -6.30
N VAL A 113 -2.83 23.94 -6.84
CA VAL A 113 -3.86 23.24 -6.04
C VAL A 113 -3.61 21.73 -5.94
N ASP A 114 -2.79 21.18 -6.82
CA ASP A 114 -2.67 19.74 -7.04
C ASP A 114 -1.20 19.27 -7.08
N CYS A 115 -0.99 18.07 -7.62
CA CYS A 115 0.30 17.40 -7.77
C CYS A 115 0.77 17.33 -9.24
N SER A 116 0.23 18.19 -10.12
CA SER A 116 0.46 18.09 -11.57
C SER A 116 1.90 18.44 -11.98
N ASP A 117 2.53 19.39 -11.29
CA ASP A 117 3.94 19.74 -11.51
C ASP A 117 4.79 19.15 -10.39
N ARG A 118 5.60 18.13 -10.70
CA ARG A 118 6.51 17.50 -9.72
C ARG A 118 7.48 18.48 -9.07
N ASN A 119 7.83 19.56 -9.78
CA ASN A 119 8.78 20.55 -9.31
C ASN A 119 8.12 21.61 -8.41
N ASN A 120 6.79 21.77 -8.52
CA ASN A 120 6.03 22.75 -7.76
C ASN A 120 4.61 22.23 -7.46
N SER A 121 4.53 21.15 -6.68
CA SER A 121 3.28 20.58 -6.19
C SER A 121 2.85 21.16 -4.85
N LYS A 122 1.55 21.11 -4.55
CA LYS A 122 1.01 21.45 -3.21
C LYS A 122 1.33 20.38 -2.17
N TYR A 123 1.32 19.11 -2.58
CA TYR A 123 1.57 17.97 -1.70
C TYR A 123 2.78 17.18 -2.15
N TYR A 124 3.54 16.65 -1.19
CA TYR A 124 4.68 15.78 -1.44
C TYR A 124 4.61 14.56 -0.53
N VAL A 125 4.97 13.38 -1.05
CA VAL A 125 5.16 12.18 -0.23
C VAL A 125 6.65 11.94 -0.10
N VAL A 126 7.13 11.79 1.13
CA VAL A 126 8.53 11.47 1.43
C VAL A 126 8.58 10.14 2.14
N VAL A 127 9.31 9.18 1.57
CA VAL A 127 9.56 7.87 2.18
C VAL A 127 10.84 7.95 2.99
N VAL A 128 10.77 7.64 4.28
CA VAL A 128 11.92 7.65 5.21
C VAL A 128 11.94 6.39 6.06
N GLN A 129 13.11 5.97 6.50
CA GLN A 129 13.25 4.86 7.45
C GLN A 129 12.67 5.24 8.82
N TYR A 130 12.13 4.28 9.56
CA TYR A 130 11.61 4.50 10.91
C TYR A 130 12.68 5.00 11.88
N THR A 131 13.93 4.55 11.72
CA THR A 131 15.07 4.98 12.54
C THR A 131 15.61 6.35 12.15
N ALA A 132 15.26 6.86 10.97
CA ALA A 132 15.75 8.14 10.48
C ALA A 132 14.91 9.30 11.02
N ARG A 133 15.59 10.40 11.39
CA ARG A 133 14.91 11.65 11.73
C ARG A 133 14.55 12.40 10.46
N PHE A 134 13.27 12.71 10.30
CA PHE A 134 12.81 13.53 9.18
C PHE A 134 13.42 14.94 9.25
N ASN A 135 14.10 15.35 8.17
CA ASN A 135 14.71 16.67 8.05
C ASN A 135 13.97 17.51 7.01
N ALA A 136 13.16 18.46 7.47
CA ALA A 136 12.40 19.35 6.59
C ALA A 136 13.29 20.25 5.73
N GLU A 137 14.46 20.65 6.23
CA GLU A 137 15.38 21.52 5.49
C GLU A 137 16.06 20.77 4.35
N ALA A 138 16.38 19.49 4.55
CA ALA A 138 16.87 18.62 3.48
C ALA A 138 15.85 18.51 2.32
N VAL A 139 14.56 18.37 2.64
CA VAL A 139 13.49 18.35 1.62
C VAL A 139 13.42 19.67 0.86
N LYS A 140 13.47 20.82 1.55
CA LYS A 140 13.50 22.14 0.89
C LYS A 140 14.70 22.31 -0.04
N ASN A 141 15.88 21.89 0.41
CA ASN A 141 17.10 21.95 -0.38
C ASN A 141 17.03 21.03 -1.61
N PHE A 142 16.45 19.84 -1.48
CA PHE A 142 16.22 18.94 -2.59
C PHE A 142 15.27 19.56 -3.63
N LEU A 143 14.13 20.09 -3.20
CA LEU A 143 13.16 20.75 -4.10
C LEU A 143 13.75 22.00 -4.77
N TYR A 144 14.55 22.78 -4.05
CA TYR A 144 15.26 23.93 -4.61
C TYR A 144 16.22 23.51 -5.74
N THR A 145 16.99 22.45 -5.51
CA THR A 145 17.94 21.90 -6.47
C THR A 145 17.21 21.31 -7.68
N LEU A 146 16.11 20.60 -7.45
CA LEU A 146 15.25 20.03 -8.49
C LEU A 146 14.69 21.10 -9.44
N ASN A 147 14.44 22.31 -8.93
CA ASN A 147 13.98 23.46 -9.71
C ASN A 147 15.10 24.26 -10.38
N ASN A 148 16.35 23.77 -10.37
CA ASN A 148 17.54 24.52 -10.81
C ASN A 148 17.63 25.92 -10.16
N GLY A 149 17.15 26.06 -8.93
CA GLY A 149 17.13 27.34 -8.21
C GLY A 149 16.12 28.38 -8.71
N LYS A 150 15.26 28.05 -9.69
CA LYS A 150 14.24 28.97 -10.24
C LYS A 150 13.18 29.37 -9.21
N ILE A 151 12.83 28.45 -8.32
CA ILE A 151 11.86 28.69 -7.24
C ILE A 151 12.64 28.99 -5.94
N PRO A 152 12.46 30.16 -5.31
CA PRO A 152 13.13 30.48 -4.06
C PRO A 152 12.76 29.52 -2.92
N LYS A 153 13.73 29.14 -2.08
CA LYS A 153 13.52 28.24 -0.92
C LYS A 153 12.37 28.65 0.00
N LYS A 154 12.14 29.97 0.17
CA LYS A 154 11.05 30.53 0.98
C LYS A 154 9.64 30.10 0.52
N LYS A 155 9.49 29.67 -0.74
CA LYS A 155 8.22 29.17 -1.29
C LYS A 155 7.96 27.70 -0.96
N PHE A 156 8.91 27.00 -0.32
CA PHE A 156 8.74 25.63 0.13
C PHE A 156 8.65 25.61 1.66
N ASN A 157 7.42 25.63 2.17
CA ASN A 157 7.16 25.42 3.59
C ASN A 157 6.37 24.13 3.78
N CYS A 158 7.09 23.01 3.72
CA CYS A 158 6.53 21.67 3.83
C CYS A 158 6.24 21.33 5.30
N LYS A 159 4.96 21.25 5.65
CA LYS A 159 4.48 20.77 6.96
C LYS A 159 3.95 19.35 6.83
N LYS A 160 4.15 18.52 7.86
CA LYS A 160 3.58 17.16 7.90
C LYS A 160 2.06 17.26 8.07
N LEU A 161 1.31 16.57 7.22
CA LEU A 161 -0.14 16.44 7.37
C LEU A 161 -0.51 15.21 8.21
N PHE A 162 0.20 14.09 8.00
CA PHE A 162 -0.06 12.84 8.70
C PHE A 162 1.25 12.09 8.96
N THR A 163 1.32 11.42 10.10
CA THR A 163 2.31 10.39 10.43
C THR A 163 1.55 9.28 11.14
N GLU A 164 1.34 8.17 10.46
CA GLU A 164 1.03 6.89 11.10
C GLU A 164 2.35 6.11 11.27
#